data_AF-A0A174YYB5-F1
#
_entry.id   AF-A0A174YYB5-F1
#
_cell.length_a   1.000
_cell.length_b   1.000
_cell.length_c   1.000
_cell.angle_alpha   90.00
_cell.angle_beta   90.00
_cell.angle_gamma   90.00
#
_symmetry.space_group_name_H-M   'P 1'
#
loop_
_entity.id
_entity.type
_entity.pdbx_description
1 polymer ?
#
loop_
_entity_poly.entity_id
_entity_poly.type
_entity_poly.pdbx_seq_one_letter_code
_entity_poly.pdbx_strand_id
1 'polypeptide(L)'
;MEECHSAYWELVPTIDHIIPIAIGGEDNLSNYATTSMLHNSVKSNWTLEQLNWKLYPAGDINEYDGLTDLFVKLTENDLELFDDPYIKRWYKLSVGMK
;
A
#
# COMPACT_ATOMS: atom_id res chain seq x y z
N MET A 1 16.87 5.35 3.83
CA MET A 1 16.16 5.20 5.12
C MET A 1 16.87 4.07 5.83
N GLU A 2 17.77 4.37 6.76
CA GLU A 2 18.64 3.34 7.37
C GLU A 2 17.94 2.64 8.54
N GLU A 3 16.96 3.30 9.17
CA GLU A 3 16.17 2.76 10.27
C GLU A 3 14.70 3.19 10.16
N CYS A 4 13.77 2.27 10.41
CA CYS A 4 12.34 2.54 10.57
C CYS A 4 11.67 1.43 11.40
N HIS A 5 10.45 1.67 11.87
CA HIS A 5 9.68 0.66 12.59
C HIS A 5 9.29 -0.50 11.64
N SER A 6 9.25 -1.74 12.14
CA SER A 6 8.92 -2.93 11.31
C SER A 6 7.57 -2.83 10.60
N ALA A 7 6.59 -2.17 11.24
CA ALA A 7 5.29 -1.85 10.64
C ALA A 7 5.40 -1.13 9.29
N TYR A 8 6.46 -0.34 9.06
CA TYR A 8 6.70 0.26 7.74
C TYR A 8 6.87 -0.81 6.65
N TRP A 9 7.62 -1.87 6.95
CA TRP A 9 7.88 -2.97 6.02
C TRP A 9 6.67 -3.89 5.84
N GLU A 10 5.93 -4.13 6.91
CA GLU A 10 4.86 -5.11 6.95
C GLU A 10 3.50 -4.54 6.53
N LEU A 11 3.20 -3.29 6.89
CA LEU A 11 1.85 -2.72 6.80
C LEU A 11 1.70 -1.60 5.78
N VAL A 12 2.79 -0.91 5.39
CA VAL A 12 2.68 0.16 4.38
C VAL A 12 2.42 -0.46 3.01
N PRO A 13 1.31 -0.10 2.34
CA PRO A 13 1.01 -0.62 1.03
C PRO A 13 1.93 -0.01 -0.03
N THR A 14 2.28 -0.85 -1.00
CA THR A 14 3.00 -0.48 -2.23
C THR A 14 2.27 -1.03 -3.43
N ILE A 15 2.65 -0.55 -4.60
CA ILE A 15 2.27 -1.13 -5.88
C ILE A 15 3.48 -1.88 -6.42
N ASP A 16 3.27 -3.12 -6.86
CA ASP A 16 4.26 -3.95 -7.56
C ASP A 16 3.65 -4.53 -8.84
N HIS A 17 4.50 -4.98 -9.75
CA HIS A 17 4.11 -5.60 -11.01
C HIS A 17 3.97 -7.11 -10.84
N ILE A 18 2.82 -7.69 -11.20
CA ILE A 18 2.55 -9.13 -11.12
C ILE A 18 3.59 -9.91 -11.96
N ILE A 19 3.82 -9.45 -13.19
CA ILE A 19 4.92 -9.86 -14.07
C ILE A 19 5.98 -8.75 -14.01
N PRO A 20 7.23 -9.02 -13.59
CA PRO A 20 8.27 -8.00 -13.53
C PRO A 20 8.53 -7.36 -14.90
N ILE A 21 8.68 -6.02 -14.93
CA ILE A 21 9.03 -5.28 -16.16
C ILE A 21 10.33 -5.82 -16.76
N ALA A 22 11.31 -6.18 -15.92
CA ALA A 22 12.61 -6.69 -16.34
C ALA A 22 12.53 -7.96 -17.21
N ILE A 23 11.41 -8.68 -17.18
CA ILE A 23 11.16 -9.88 -18.01
C ILE A 23 10.00 -9.69 -19.01
N GLY A 24 9.62 -8.44 -19.29
CA GLY A 24 8.61 -8.11 -20.30
C GLY A 24 7.20 -7.88 -19.75
N GLY A 25 7.03 -7.71 -18.44
CA GLY A 25 5.76 -7.27 -17.87
C GLY A 25 5.41 -5.84 -18.27
N GLU A 26 4.12 -5.55 -18.44
CA GLU A 26 3.65 -4.21 -18.81
C GLU A 26 3.60 -3.25 -17.61
N ASP A 27 3.87 -1.97 -17.86
CA ASP A 27 3.78 -0.91 -16.84
C ASP A 27 2.39 -0.24 -16.87
N ASN A 28 1.36 -1.01 -16.51
CA ASN A 28 -0.01 -0.50 -16.45
C ASN A 28 -0.89 -1.27 -15.43
N LEU A 29 -2.11 -0.77 -15.23
CA LEU A 29 -3.07 -1.29 -14.24
C LEU A 29 -3.35 -2.79 -14.35
N SER A 30 -3.29 -3.37 -15.54
CA SER A 30 -3.57 -4.81 -15.71
C SER A 30 -2.50 -5.70 -15.07
N ASN A 31 -1.32 -5.14 -14.82
CA ASN A 31 -0.17 -5.82 -14.23
C ASN A 31 0.15 -5.30 -12.82
N TYR A 32 -0.65 -4.40 -12.23
CA TYR A 32 -0.39 -3.87 -10.90
C TYR A 32 -1.11 -4.69 -9.83
N ALA A 33 -0.42 -4.93 -8.72
CA ALA A 33 -0.99 -5.48 -7.51
C ALA A 33 -0.53 -4.66 -6.30
N THR A 34 -1.38 -4.58 -5.27
CA THR A 34 -0.97 -4.02 -3.98
C THR A 34 -0.29 -5.07 -3.13
N THR A 35 0.77 -4.68 -2.43
CA THR A 35 1.52 -5.57 -1.52
C THR A 35 2.31 -4.77 -0.49
N SER A 36 2.87 -5.41 0.54
CA SER A 36 3.72 -4.72 1.51
C SER A 36 5.10 -4.40 0.94
N MET A 37 5.78 -3.39 1.50
CA MET A 37 7.17 -3.08 1.17
C MET A 37 8.08 -4.32 1.27
N LEU A 38 7.87 -5.17 2.29
CA LEU A 38 8.63 -6.41 2.48
C LEU A 38 8.44 -7.39 1.32
N HIS A 39 7.18 -7.69 0.97
CA HIS A 39 6.90 -8.64 -0.12
C HIS A 39 7.38 -8.09 -1.47
N ASN A 40 7.22 -6.79 -1.72
CA ASN A 40 7.72 -6.14 -2.92
C ASN A 40 9.25 -6.30 -3.02
N SER A 41 9.97 -6.01 -1.93
CA SER A 41 11.42 -6.16 -1.87
C SER A 41 11.88 -7.61 -2.05
N VAL A 42 11.17 -8.58 -1.47
CA VAL A 42 11.48 -10.01 -1.62
C VAL A 42 11.21 -10.47 -3.05
N LYS A 43 10.10 -9.99 -3.65
CA LYS A 43 9.72 -10.40 -5.00
C LYS A 43 10.71 -9.91 -6.03
N SER A 44 11.08 -8.63 -5.99
CA SER A 44 12.03 -8.05 -6.95
C SER A 44 11.66 -8.47 -8.40
N ASN A 45 12.60 -9.05 -9.14
CA ASN A 45 12.40 -9.53 -10.51
C ASN A 45 11.93 -11.00 -10.62
N TRP A 46 11.53 -11.64 -9.52
CA TRP A 46 10.98 -13.00 -9.55
C TRP A 46 9.49 -12.99 -9.91
N THR A 47 9.04 -14.03 -10.62
CA THR A 47 7.61 -14.28 -10.83
C THR A 47 6.97 -14.88 -9.60
N LEU A 48 5.65 -14.77 -9.48
CA LEU A 48 4.90 -15.44 -8.42
C LEU A 48 5.12 -16.96 -8.42
N GLU A 49 5.21 -17.58 -9.60
CA GLU A 49 5.48 -19.01 -9.76
C GLU A 49 6.85 -19.40 -9.20
N GLN A 50 7.90 -18.64 -9.50
CA GLN A 50 9.26 -18.90 -9.01
C GLN A 50 9.35 -18.83 -7.47
N LEU A 51 8.54 -17.97 -6.85
CA LEU A 51 8.45 -17.84 -5.40
C LEU A 51 7.44 -18.80 -4.75
N ASN A 52 6.70 -19.57 -5.56
CA ASN A 52 5.55 -20.36 -5.12
C ASN A 52 4.51 -19.49 -4.36
N TRP A 53 4.31 -18.27 -4.83
CA TRP A 53 3.32 -17.33 -4.33
C TRP A 53 2.05 -17.37 -5.17
N LYS A 54 0.95 -16.92 -4.57
CA LYS A 54 -0.34 -16.79 -5.26
C LYS A 54 -0.82 -15.34 -5.19
N LEU A 55 -1.45 -14.89 -6.26
CA LEU A 55 -2.16 -13.63 -6.26
C LEU A 55 -3.52 -13.81 -5.59
N TYR A 56 -3.88 -12.89 -4.70
CA TYR A 56 -5.21 -12.85 -4.11
C TYR A 56 -6.14 -11.99 -4.98
N PRO A 57 -7.45 -12.29 -5.03
CA PRO A 57 -8.43 -11.42 -5.67
C PRO A 57 -8.37 -9.99 -5.10
N ALA A 58 -8.76 -9.01 -5.92
CA ALA A 58 -8.94 -7.65 -5.43
C ALA A 58 -9.97 -7.61 -4.30
N GLY A 59 -9.68 -6.83 -3.25
CA GLY A 59 -10.60 -6.61 -2.15
C GLY A 59 -11.74 -5.65 -2.52
N ASP A 60 -12.76 -5.58 -1.66
CA ASP A 60 -13.84 -4.60 -1.74
C ASP A 60 -13.64 -3.52 -0.66
N ILE A 61 -13.59 -2.25 -1.07
CA ILE A 61 -13.45 -1.11 -0.17
C ILE A 61 -14.61 -0.99 0.82
N ASN A 62 -15.79 -1.50 0.45
CA ASN A 62 -16.96 -1.51 1.33
C ASN A 62 -16.86 -2.60 2.41
N GLU A 63 -16.05 -3.63 2.19
CA GLU A 63 -15.75 -4.66 3.19
C GLU A 63 -14.56 -4.26 4.08
N TYR A 64 -13.52 -3.67 3.48
CA TYR A 64 -12.35 -3.18 4.19
C TYR A 64 -11.74 -1.97 3.49
N ASP A 65 -11.80 -0.82 4.14
CA ASP A 65 -11.37 0.49 3.64
C ASP A 65 -9.89 0.81 3.89
N GLY A 66 -9.10 -0.18 4.32
CA GLY A 66 -7.70 0.02 4.67
C GLY A 66 -7.47 0.88 5.92
N LEU A 67 -8.44 0.90 6.86
CA LEU A 67 -8.43 1.72 8.08
C LEU A 67 -8.58 3.23 7.82
N THR A 68 -9.08 3.62 6.64
CA THR A 68 -9.25 5.03 6.27
C THR A 68 -10.18 5.76 7.23
N ASP A 69 -11.32 5.17 7.56
CA ASP A 69 -12.30 5.71 8.51
C ASP A 69 -11.73 5.84 9.92
N LEU A 70 -10.93 4.85 10.35
CA LEU A 70 -10.26 4.90 11.65
C LEU A 70 -9.22 6.01 11.68
N PHE A 71 -8.40 6.13 10.62
CA PHE A 71 -7.42 7.19 10.48
C PHE A 71 -8.08 8.58 10.58
N VAL A 72 -9.17 8.81 9.85
CA VAL A 72 -9.94 10.07 9.92
C VAL A 72 -10.38 10.35 11.36
N LYS A 73 -11.01 9.39 12.04
CA LYS A 73 -11.47 9.55 13.44
C LYS A 73 -10.32 9.86 14.40
N LEU A 74 -9.16 9.23 14.24
CA LEU A 74 -8.00 9.47 15.09
C LEU A 74 -7.44 10.89 14.86
N THR A 75 -7.33 11.32 13.61
CA THR A 75 -6.85 12.67 13.29
C THR A 75 -7.79 13.79 13.71
N GLU A 76 -9.11 13.57 13.69
CA GLU A 76 -10.08 14.55 14.18
C GLU A 76 -10.09 14.66 15.71
N ASN A 77 -9.73 13.59 16.41
CA ASN A 77 -9.65 13.56 17.88
C ASN A 77 -8.35 14.18 18.44
N ASP A 78 -7.30 14.30 17.61
CA ASP A 78 -6.04 14.92 17.99
C ASP A 78 -5.56 15.87 16.89
N LEU A 79 -5.94 17.14 17.04
CA LEU A 79 -5.69 18.17 16.03
C LEU A 79 -4.20 18.53 15.89
N GLU A 80 -3.35 18.18 16.86
CA GLU A 80 -1.90 18.41 16.76
C GLU A 80 -1.28 17.56 15.64
N LEU A 81 -1.92 16.44 15.27
CA LEU A 81 -1.49 15.61 14.14
C LEU A 81 -1.53 16.34 12.79
N PHE A 82 -2.26 17.45 12.67
CA PHE A 82 -2.27 18.28 11.46
C PHE A 82 -1.01 19.13 11.25
N ASP A 83 -0.13 19.22 12.25
CA ASP A 83 1.18 19.86 12.12
C ASP A 83 2.13 19.02 11.23
N ASP A 84 1.88 17.71 11.10
CA ASP A 84 2.58 16.86 10.14
C ASP A 84 1.96 17.02 8.71
N PRO A 85 2.73 17.53 7.73
CA PRO A 85 2.23 17.73 6.36
C PRO A 85 1.79 16.43 5.67
N TYR A 86 2.39 15.29 6.02
CA TYR A 86 2.05 13.99 5.48
C TYR A 86 0.66 13.56 5.96
N ILE A 87 0.40 13.64 7.26
CA ILE A 87 -0.91 13.34 7.84
C ILE A 87 -1.98 14.27 7.26
N LYS A 88 -1.71 15.58 7.20
CA LYS A 88 -2.64 16.56 6.64
C LYS A 88 -3.01 16.29 5.18
N ARG A 89 -2.04 15.86 4.37
CA ARG A 89 -2.27 15.49 2.97
C ARG A 89 -3.17 14.25 2.87
N TRP A 90 -2.86 13.21 3.65
CA TRP A 90 -3.65 11.99 3.66
C TRP A 90 -5.08 12.22 4.14
N TYR A 91 -5.26 12.99 5.21
CA TYR A 91 -6.59 13.37 5.71
C TYR A 91 -7.44 14.02 4.63
N LYS A 92 -6.89 15.00 3.90
CA LYS A 92 -7.60 15.69 2.81
C LYS A 92 -8.07 14.71 1.72
N LEU A 93 -7.25 13.72 1.39
CA LEU A 93 -7.62 12.68 0.42
C LEU A 93 -8.70 11.77 0.99
N SER A 94 -8.56 11.30 2.22
CA SER A 94 -9.52 10.42 2.89
C SER A 94 -10.92 11.03 3.00
N VAL A 95 -11.04 12.31 3.38
CA VAL A 95 -12.35 12.98 3.49
C VAL A 95 -12.90 13.45 2.13
N GLY A 96 -12.03 13.63 1.14
CA GLY A 96 -12.38 13.95 -0.25
C GLY A 96 -12.69 12.73 -1.11
N MET A 97 -12.47 11.51 -0.60
CA MET A 97 -12.92 10.24 -1.18
C MET A 97 -14.42 9.98 -0.89
N LYS A 98 -15.25 11.04 -0.90
CA LYS A 98 -16.71 10.97 -0.80
C LYS A 98 -17.35 11.51 -2.07
#